data_AF-A0A4Q9LYN8-F1
#
_entry.id   AF-A0A4Q9LYN8-F1
#
_cell.length_a   1.000
_cell.length_b   1.000
_cell.length_c   1.000
_cell.angle_alpha   90.00
_cell.angle_beta   90.00
_cell.angle_gamma   90.00
#
_symmetry.space_group_name_H-M   'P 1'
#
loop_
_entity.id
_entity.type
_entity.pdbx_description
1 polymer ?
#
loop_
_entity_poly.entity_id
_entity_poly.type
_entity_poly.pdbx_seq_one_letter_code
_entity_poly.pdbx_strand_id
1 'polypeptide(L)'
;MVANNYTWSQEFDDISITVEHTSNINSSDVCVEVINDILEISINKEIIISDKLCKPVINDEIVWEIDGNILVVTLTKRVKEWWESAFEGHEKVDVSKIAETRNTSLNDLDSESRQMVEKMLYEQKCKATGEKTEEELRNEELMKKLNMSQFEGD
;
A
#
# COMPACT_ATOMS: atom_id res chain seq x y z
N MET A 1 -18.44 -16.65 2.41
CA MET A 1 -18.43 -15.81 1.20
C MET A 1 -16.97 -15.51 0.93
N VAL A 2 -16.36 -16.17 -0.05
CA VAL A 2 -14.94 -16.04 -0.37
C VAL A 2 -14.82 -14.81 -1.24
N ALA A 3 -14.50 -13.66 -0.63
CA ALA A 3 -14.59 -12.38 -1.32
C ALA A 3 -13.36 -12.06 -2.17
N ASN A 4 -12.18 -12.65 -1.92
CA ASN A 4 -10.98 -12.26 -2.65
C ASN A 4 -10.30 -13.52 -3.23
N ASN A 5 -10.42 -13.72 -4.54
CA ASN A 5 -9.73 -14.78 -5.31
C ASN A 5 -8.29 -14.38 -5.65
N TYR A 6 -7.67 -13.55 -4.81
CA TYR A 6 -6.30 -13.09 -5.01
C TYR A 6 -5.60 -12.94 -3.66
N THR A 7 -4.28 -13.07 -3.71
CA THR A 7 -3.38 -12.66 -2.65
C THR A 7 -2.54 -11.50 -3.14
N TRP A 8 -2.01 -10.68 -2.24
CA TRP A 8 -1.12 -9.60 -2.63
C TRP A 8 0.08 -9.54 -1.69
N SER A 9 1.17 -9.06 -2.24
CA SER A 9 2.40 -8.72 -1.52
C SER A 9 2.95 -7.45 -2.14
N GLN A 10 3.94 -6.84 -1.51
CA GLN A 10 4.54 -5.61 -2.01
C GLN A 10 6.00 -5.61 -1.64
N GLU A 11 6.86 -5.00 -2.45
CA GLU A 11 8.16 -4.50 -2.02
C GLU A 11 8.09 -2.99 -1.77
N PHE A 12 9.23 -2.35 -1.52
CA PHE A 12 9.23 -0.92 -1.22
C PHE A 12 8.75 -0.07 -2.42
N ASP A 13 9.09 -0.49 -3.64
CA ASP A 13 8.82 0.21 -4.89
C ASP A 13 7.77 -0.44 -5.79
N ASP A 14 7.29 -1.63 -5.47
CA ASP A 14 6.26 -2.32 -6.24
C ASP A 14 5.20 -3.01 -5.37
N ILE A 15 4.11 -3.42 -6.02
CA ILE A 15 3.07 -4.29 -5.46
C ILE A 15 2.81 -5.45 -6.43
N SER A 16 2.71 -6.67 -5.90
CA SER A 16 2.42 -7.89 -6.65
C SER A 16 1.05 -8.43 -6.25
N ILE A 17 0.16 -8.59 -7.24
CA ILE A 17 -1.15 -9.21 -7.11
C ILE A 17 -1.08 -10.61 -7.73
N THR A 18 -1.39 -11.63 -6.94
CA THR A 18 -1.38 -13.03 -7.36
C THR A 18 -2.81 -13.55 -7.44
N VAL A 19 -3.19 -14.03 -8.61
CA VAL A 19 -4.52 -14.59 -8.90
C VAL A 19 -4.35 -16.07 -9.20
N GLU A 20 -5.08 -16.92 -8.48
CA GLU A 20 -5.16 -18.35 -8.78
C GLU A 20 -6.43 -18.64 -9.58
N HIS A 21 -6.27 -19.27 -10.74
CA HIS A 21 -7.36 -19.67 -11.61
C HIS A 21 -7.65 -21.18 -11.49
N THR A 22 -8.88 -21.59 -11.80
CA THR A 22 -9.33 -22.98 -11.70
C THR A 22 -8.75 -23.87 -12.80
N SER A 23 -8.25 -23.27 -13.88
CA SER A 23 -7.60 -23.94 -15.00
C SER A 23 -6.28 -23.25 -15.36
N ASN A 24 -5.43 -23.96 -16.12
CA ASN A 24 -4.21 -23.39 -16.65
C ASN A 24 -4.51 -22.12 -17.46
N ILE A 25 -3.72 -21.09 -17.22
CA ILE A 25 -3.87 -19.80 -17.86
C ILE A 25 -3.05 -19.79 -19.15
N ASN A 26 -3.67 -19.38 -20.25
CA ASN A 26 -2.96 -19.11 -21.48
C ASN A 26 -2.63 -17.62 -21.55
N SER A 27 -1.40 -17.27 -21.91
CA SER A 27 -0.96 -15.89 -22.08
C SER A 27 -1.80 -15.10 -23.08
N SER A 28 -2.39 -15.76 -24.10
CA SER A 28 -3.27 -15.08 -25.06
C SER A 28 -4.59 -14.61 -24.47
N ASP A 29 -4.98 -15.17 -23.33
CA ASP A 29 -6.29 -14.98 -22.72
C ASP A 29 -6.24 -13.99 -21.56
N VAL A 30 -5.04 -13.50 -21.20
CA VAL A 30 -4.81 -12.55 -20.12
C VAL A 30 -4.84 -11.13 -20.65
N CYS A 31 -5.62 -10.28 -19.99
CA CYS A 31 -5.60 -8.84 -20.16
C CYS A 31 -5.43 -8.18 -18.79
N VAL A 32 -4.44 -7.30 -18.69
CA VAL A 32 -4.15 -6.53 -17.48
C VAL A 32 -4.05 -5.07 -17.88
N GLU A 33 -4.86 -4.23 -17.24
CA GLU A 33 -4.85 -2.79 -17.50
C GLU A 33 -5.09 -1.99 -16.23
N VAL A 34 -4.53 -0.78 -16.18
CA VAL A 34 -4.82 0.20 -15.14
C VAL A 34 -5.39 1.46 -15.79
N ILE A 35 -6.65 1.77 -15.49
CA ILE A 35 -7.36 2.95 -16.03
C ILE A 35 -7.92 3.74 -14.86
N ASN A 36 -7.51 5.01 -14.73
CA ASN A 36 -7.93 5.89 -13.62
C ASN A 36 -7.73 5.25 -12.23
N ASP A 37 -6.56 4.64 -12.02
CA ASP A 37 -6.19 3.90 -10.80
C ASP A 37 -7.05 2.65 -10.52
N ILE A 38 -7.88 2.21 -11.47
CA ILE A 38 -8.60 0.93 -11.39
C ILE A 38 -7.77 -0.13 -12.08
N LEU A 39 -7.38 -1.17 -11.35
CA LEU A 39 -6.75 -2.35 -11.91
C LEU A 39 -7.83 -3.31 -12.40
N GLU A 40 -7.84 -3.58 -13.69
CA GLU A 40 -8.64 -4.63 -14.30
C GLU A 40 -7.74 -5.79 -14.72
N ILE A 41 -8.08 -6.99 -14.22
CA ILE A 41 -7.44 -8.24 -14.63
C ILE A 41 -8.55 -9.14 -15.14
N SER A 42 -8.44 -9.55 -16.41
CA SER A 42 -9.32 -10.55 -16.99
C SER A 42 -8.55 -11.73 -17.56
N ILE A 43 -9.15 -12.91 -17.39
CA ILE A 43 -8.64 -14.18 -17.90
C ILE A 43 -9.76 -14.81 -18.73
N ASN A 44 -9.48 -15.13 -19.99
CA ASN A 44 -10.45 -15.72 -20.91
C ASN A 44 -11.75 -14.88 -21.04
N LYS A 45 -11.59 -13.55 -21.02
CA LYS A 45 -12.66 -12.52 -21.06
C LYS A 45 -13.57 -12.47 -19.82
N GLU A 46 -13.24 -13.20 -18.76
CA GLU A 46 -13.89 -13.07 -17.45
C GLU A 46 -13.09 -12.09 -16.60
N ILE A 47 -13.76 -11.07 -16.06
CA ILE A 47 -13.15 -10.09 -15.15
C ILE A 47 -12.95 -10.74 -13.79
N ILE A 48 -11.70 -10.87 -13.37
CA ILE A 48 -11.32 -11.47 -12.09
C ILE A 48 -11.14 -10.39 -11.01
N ILE A 49 -10.56 -9.26 -11.38
CA ILE A 49 -10.38 -8.07 -10.53
C ILE A 49 -10.79 -6.85 -11.33
N SER A 50 -11.54 -5.94 -10.70
CA SER A 50 -11.88 -4.62 -11.22
C SER A 50 -12.07 -3.68 -10.03
N ASP A 51 -10.95 -3.37 -9.37
CA ASP A 51 -10.92 -2.67 -8.10
C ASP A 51 -9.98 -1.47 -8.17
N LYS A 52 -10.31 -0.42 -7.41
CA LYS A 52 -9.49 0.79 -7.35
C LYS A 52 -8.29 0.57 -6.43
N LEU A 53 -7.10 0.80 -6.96
CA LEU A 53 -5.85 0.76 -6.20
C LEU A 53 -5.88 1.82 -5.10
N CYS A 54 -5.30 1.52 -3.93
CA CYS A 54 -5.30 2.49 -2.83
C CYS A 54 -4.49 3.75 -3.14
N LYS A 55 -3.51 3.63 -4.05
CA LYS A 55 -2.54 4.65 -4.44
C LYS A 55 -2.16 4.46 -5.91
N PRO A 56 -1.65 5.52 -6.58
CA PRO A 56 -1.33 5.46 -8.00
C PRO A 56 -0.05 4.67 -8.30
N VAL A 57 -0.04 4.02 -9.47
CA VAL A 57 1.11 3.28 -10.03
C VAL A 57 1.64 3.97 -11.29
N ILE A 58 2.73 3.44 -11.83
CA ILE A 58 3.28 3.80 -13.14
C ILE A 58 2.69 2.85 -14.17
N ASN A 59 1.66 3.30 -14.90
CA ASN A 59 0.89 2.43 -15.79
C ASN A 59 1.72 1.78 -16.93
N ASP A 60 2.83 2.42 -17.33
CA ASP A 60 3.70 1.89 -18.40
C ASP A 60 4.67 0.82 -17.90
N GLU A 61 4.73 0.54 -16.59
CA GLU A 61 5.63 -0.43 -15.96
C GLU A 61 4.88 -1.61 -15.32
N ILE A 62 3.78 -2.02 -15.94
CA ILE A 62 3.04 -3.22 -15.52
C ILE A 62 3.73 -4.44 -16.12
N VAL A 63 4.13 -5.37 -15.25
CA VAL A 63 4.70 -6.66 -15.65
C VAL A 63 3.82 -7.77 -15.12
N TRP A 64 3.60 -8.82 -15.90
CA TRP A 64 2.90 -10.00 -15.43
C TRP A 64 3.55 -11.27 -15.93
N GLU A 65 3.41 -12.33 -15.15
CA GLU A 65 3.92 -13.67 -15.44
C GLU A 65 2.90 -14.74 -15.08
N ILE A 66 2.99 -15.89 -15.75
CA ILE A 66 2.09 -17.02 -15.55
C ILE A 66 2.92 -18.23 -15.12
N ASP A 67 2.52 -18.86 -14.03
CA ASP A 67 3.01 -20.15 -13.59
C ASP A 67 1.84 -21.14 -13.48
N GLY A 68 1.61 -21.91 -14.55
CA GLY A 68 0.51 -22.87 -14.63
C GLY A 68 -0.87 -22.22 -14.56
N ASN A 69 -1.52 -22.30 -13.41
CA ASN A 69 -2.83 -21.69 -13.12
C ASN A 69 -2.72 -20.40 -12.28
N ILE A 70 -1.51 -19.90 -12.05
CA ILE A 70 -1.25 -18.71 -11.23
C ILE A 70 -0.81 -17.57 -12.14
N LEU A 71 -1.46 -16.42 -12.03
CA LEU A 71 -1.05 -15.16 -12.65
C LEU A 71 -0.50 -14.24 -11.57
N VAL A 72 0.72 -13.72 -11.77
CA VAL A 72 1.31 -12.69 -10.91
C VAL A 72 1.41 -11.41 -11.71
N VAL A 73 0.80 -10.34 -11.20
CA VAL A 73 0.84 -8.99 -11.78
C VAL A 73 1.61 -8.08 -10.83
N THR A 74 2.71 -7.51 -11.31
CA THR A 74 3.55 -6.58 -10.56
C THR A 74 3.37 -5.17 -11.13
N LEU A 75 3.09 -4.23 -10.25
CA LEU A 75 2.85 -2.82 -10.55
C LEU A 75 3.91 -1.96 -9.85
N THR A 76 4.67 -1.16 -10.60
CA THR A 76 5.58 -0.17 -9.99
C THR A 76 4.80 0.96 -9.35
N LYS A 77 5.09 1.25 -8.07
CA LYS A 77 4.48 2.35 -7.33
C LYS A 77 4.98 3.68 -7.86
N ARG A 78 4.09 4.68 -7.98
CA ARG A 78 4.50 6.04 -8.37
C ARG A 78 5.36 6.72 -7.30
N VAL A 79 5.04 6.45 -6.04
CA VAL A 79 5.80 6.90 -4.86
C VAL A 79 6.22 5.64 -4.11
N LYS A 80 7.51 5.55 -3.78
CA LYS A 80 8.06 4.38 -3.10
C LYS A 80 7.70 4.44 -1.61
N GLU A 81 6.77 3.60 -1.20
CA GLU A 81 6.29 3.56 0.17
C GLU A 81 5.53 2.26 0.47
N TRP A 82 5.37 1.94 1.75
CA TRP A 82 4.56 0.80 2.18
C TRP A 82 3.08 1.13 2.13
N TRP A 83 2.32 0.33 1.39
CA TRP A 83 0.87 0.49 1.26
C TRP A 83 0.15 -0.29 2.35
N GLU A 84 -0.85 0.33 2.96
CA GLU A 84 -1.69 -0.33 3.97
C GLU A 84 -2.66 -1.33 3.36
N SER A 85 -2.94 -1.27 2.06
CA SER A 85 -3.80 -2.21 1.33
C SER A 85 -3.41 -2.19 -0.15
N ALA A 86 -3.76 -3.21 -0.92
CA ALA A 86 -3.66 -3.14 -2.38
C ALA A 86 -4.76 -2.25 -2.99
N PHE A 87 -5.97 -2.34 -2.44
CA PHE A 87 -7.17 -1.70 -2.99
C PHE A 87 -7.89 -0.83 -1.96
N GLU A 88 -8.62 0.18 -2.43
CA GLU A 88 -9.44 1.05 -1.57
C GLU A 88 -10.58 0.25 -0.90
N GLY A 89 -10.73 0.40 0.42
CA GLY A 89 -11.81 -0.24 1.18
C GLY A 89 -11.57 -1.72 1.53
N HIS A 90 -10.42 -2.29 1.14
CA HIS A 90 -10.03 -3.65 1.49
C HIS A 90 -9.33 -3.72 2.85
N GLU A 91 -9.08 -4.94 3.34
CA GLU A 91 -8.43 -5.17 4.63
C GLU A 91 -7.03 -4.55 4.65
N LYS A 92 -6.76 -3.82 5.75
CA LYS A 92 -5.51 -3.09 5.93
C LYS A 92 -4.48 -3.93 6.68
N VAL A 93 -3.22 -3.83 6.25
CA VAL A 93 -2.05 -4.40 6.91
C VAL A 93 -1.28 -3.34 7.70
N ASP A 94 -0.62 -3.78 8.76
CA ASP A 94 0.23 -2.92 9.60
C ASP A 94 1.59 -2.69 8.91
N VAL A 95 1.69 -1.58 8.18
CA VAL A 95 2.87 -1.21 7.38
C VAL A 95 4.13 -1.00 8.22
N SER A 96 4.01 -0.59 9.49
CA SER A 96 5.16 -0.38 10.37
C SER A 96 5.94 -1.68 10.57
N LYS A 97 5.24 -2.79 10.84
CA LYS A 97 5.85 -4.11 11.00
C LYS A 97 6.57 -4.59 9.73
N ILE A 98 6.04 -4.24 8.56
CA ILE A 98 6.64 -4.59 7.27
C ILE A 98 7.95 -3.82 7.09
N ALA A 99 7.93 -2.50 7.36
CA ALA A 99 9.10 -1.63 7.29
C ALA A 99 10.24 -2.07 8.23
N GLU A 100 9.91 -2.60 9.41
CA GLU A 100 10.91 -3.13 10.36
C GLU A 100 11.51 -4.46 9.93
N THR A 101 10.67 -5.36 9.41
CA THR A 101 11.09 -6.74 9.10
C THR A 101 11.92 -6.78 7.82
N ARG A 102 11.68 -5.85 6.90
CA ARG A 102 12.45 -5.73 5.67
C ARG A 102 13.54 -4.71 5.86
N ASN A 103 14.80 -5.18 5.80
CA ASN A 103 16.03 -4.36 5.82
C ASN A 103 16.09 -3.46 4.57
N THR A 104 15.14 -2.57 4.43
CA THR A 104 15.13 -1.51 3.43
C THR A 104 16.25 -0.57 3.87
N SER A 105 17.43 -0.74 3.31
CA SER A 105 18.57 0.09 3.67
C SER A 105 18.20 1.53 3.34
N LEU A 106 18.14 2.40 4.36
CA LEU A 106 17.74 3.81 4.19
C LEU A 106 18.52 4.49 3.05
N ASN A 107 19.74 4.04 2.77
CA ASN A 107 20.59 4.51 1.69
C ASN A 107 19.99 4.34 0.27
N ASP A 108 19.11 3.36 0.06
CA ASP A 108 18.50 3.08 -1.25
C ASP A 108 17.22 3.90 -1.51
N LEU A 109 16.80 4.66 -0.49
CA LEU A 109 15.59 5.49 -0.53
C LEU A 109 15.93 6.93 -0.93
N ASP A 110 15.04 7.59 -1.67
CA ASP A 110 15.10 9.04 -1.87
C ASP A 110 14.74 9.79 -0.58
N SER A 111 15.03 11.11 -0.52
CA SER A 111 14.88 11.90 0.70
C SER A 111 13.45 12.01 1.24
N GLU A 112 12.44 11.88 0.38
CA GLU A 112 11.03 11.93 0.76
C GLU A 112 10.61 10.58 1.37
N SER A 113 10.96 9.49 0.67
CA SER A 113 10.75 8.11 1.12
C SER A 113 11.44 7.80 2.46
N ARG A 114 12.66 8.30 2.69
CA ARG A 114 13.38 8.15 3.97
C ARG A 114 12.60 8.75 5.13
N GLN A 115 12.13 9.99 4.98
CA GLN A 115 11.39 10.68 6.03
C GLN A 115 10.11 9.92 6.39
N MET A 116 9.45 9.33 5.39
CA MET A 116 8.25 8.53 5.62
C MET A 116 8.55 7.26 6.43
N VAL A 117 9.59 6.51 6.06
CA VAL A 117 10.01 5.30 6.78
C VAL A 117 10.50 5.63 8.19
N GLU A 118 11.31 6.68 8.35
CA GLU A 118 11.78 7.15 9.67
C GLU A 118 10.61 7.53 10.58
N LYS A 119 9.60 8.22 10.05
CA LYS A 119 8.39 8.56 10.79
C LYS A 119 7.62 7.31 11.23
N MET A 120 7.45 6.33 10.35
CA MET A 120 6.77 5.06 10.68
C MET A 120 7.51 4.28 11.78
N LEU A 121 8.84 4.20 11.70
CA LEU A 121 9.68 3.56 12.72
C LEU A 121 9.61 4.30 14.07
N TYR A 122 9.59 5.63 14.03
CA TYR A 122 9.46 6.46 15.23
C TYR A 122 8.10 6.27 15.91
N GLU A 123 7.01 6.30 15.15
CA GLU A 123 5.66 6.08 15.66
C GLU A 123 5.50 4.70 16.32
N GLN A 124 6.07 3.66 15.72
CA GLN A 124 6.00 2.31 16.27
C GLN A 124 6.80 2.18 17.57
N LYS A 125 7.99 2.79 17.63
CA LYS A 125 8.78 2.88 18.87
C LYS A 125 8.01 3.60 19.97
N CYS A 126 7.41 4.76 19.68
CA CYS A 126 6.63 5.52 20.66
C CYS A 126 5.42 4.72 21.18
N LYS A 127 4.68 4.05 20.30
CA LYS A 127 3.57 3.15 20.69
C LYS A 127 4.05 2.01 21.60
N ALA A 128 5.22 1.43 21.32
CA ALA A 128 5.78 0.34 22.13
C ALA A 128 6.27 0.80 23.51
N THR A 129 6.82 2.02 23.61
CA THR A 129 7.33 2.61 24.85
C THR A 129 6.26 3.37 25.65
N GLY A 130 5.06 3.57 25.07
CA GLY A 130 4.01 4.42 25.65
C GLY A 130 4.34 5.91 25.57
N GLU A 131 5.29 6.30 24.72
CA GLU A 131 5.62 7.69 24.43
C GLU A 131 4.60 8.28 23.45
N LYS A 132 4.34 9.59 23.57
CA LYS A 132 3.40 10.29 22.70
C LYS A 132 3.96 10.39 21.28
N THR A 133 3.15 10.04 20.29
CA THR A 133 3.44 10.22 18.88
C THR A 133 3.51 11.70 18.49
N GLU A 134 4.14 12.02 17.35
CA GLU A 134 4.20 13.41 16.86
C GLU A 134 2.80 14.00 16.64
N GLU A 135 1.84 13.18 16.18
CA GLU A 135 0.46 13.60 16.00
C GLU A 135 -0.22 13.91 17.34
N GLU A 136 0.00 13.10 18.37
CA GLU A 136 -0.53 13.34 19.71
C GLU A 136 0.06 14.62 20.33
N LEU A 137 1.37 14.84 20.18
CA LEU A 137 2.03 16.06 20.64
C LEU A 137 1.47 17.30 19.92
N ARG A 138 1.29 17.22 18.60
CA ARG A 138 0.73 18.31 17.79
C ARG A 138 -0.73 18.58 18.15
N ASN A 139 -1.54 17.55 18.39
CA ASN A 139 -2.91 17.70 18.87
C ASN A 139 -2.96 18.35 20.25
N GLU A 140 -2.05 17.97 21.16
CA GLU A 140 -1.96 18.63 22.48
C GLU A 140 -1.56 20.11 22.36
N GLU A 141 -0.65 20.46 21.45
CA GLU A 141 -0.29 21.86 21.21
C GLU A 141 -1.47 22.67 20.64
N LEU A 142 -2.21 22.11 19.70
CA LEU A 142 -3.41 22.73 19.15
C LEU A 142 -4.49 22.93 20.22
N MET A 143 -4.75 21.92 21.04
CA MET A 143 -5.68 22.01 22.18
C MET A 143 -5.23 23.05 23.21
N LYS A 144 -3.93 23.12 23.52
CA LYS A 144 -3.38 24.15 24.40
C LYS A 144 -3.57 25.56 23.84
N LYS A 145 -3.32 25.76 22.54
CA LYS A 145 -3.53 27.07 21.88
C LYS A 145 -5.01 27.47 21.89
N LEU A 146 -5.92 26.54 21.58
CA LEU A 146 -7.37 26.77 21.63
C LEU A 146 -7.83 27.14 23.05
N ASN A 147 -7.34 26.45 24.07
CA ASN A 147 -7.64 26.78 25.46
C ASN A 147 -7.12 28.17 25.84
N MET A 148 -5.88 28.53 25.47
CA MET A 148 -5.35 29.87 25.77
C MET A 148 -6.15 30.98 25.10
N SER A 149 -6.57 30.80 23.84
CA SER A 149 -7.37 31.80 23.12
C SER A 149 -8.81 31.95 23.65
N GLN A 150 -9.35 30.98 24.39
CA GLN A 150 -10.65 31.11 25.07
C GLN A 150 -10.57 31.89 26.39
N PHE A 151 -9.39 32.04 26.98
CA PHE A 151 -9.18 32.78 28.24
C PHE A 151 -8.79 34.25 28.04
N GLU A 152 -8.47 34.69 26.81
CA GLU A 152 -8.16 36.09 26.48
C GLU A 152 -9.39 36.91 26.03
N GLY A 153 -10.60 36.36 26.20
CA GLY A 153 -11.87 36.93 25.72
C GLY A 153 -12.95 37.20 26.77
N ASP A 154 -12.60 37.29 28.06
CA ASP A 154 -13.49 37.72 29.16
C ASP A 154 -12.92 38.92 29.93
#